data_AF-A0A370DQP8-F1
#
_entry.id   AF-A0A370DQP8-F1
#
_cell.length_a   1.000
_cell.length_b   1.000
_cell.length_c   1.000
_cell.angle_alpha   90.00
_cell.angle_beta   90.00
_cell.angle_gamma   90.00
#
_symmetry.space_group_name_H-M   'P 1'
#
loop_
_entity.id
_entity.type
_entity.pdbx_description
1 polymer ?
#
loop_
_entity_poly.entity_id
_entity_poly.type
_entity_poly.pdbx_seq_one_letter_code
_entity_poly.pdbx_strand_id
1 'polypeptide(L)'
;MTTSLSDQQTEEFLKLMEAVSDLENIGDTIETNLVGLGFDRINAGFSISEPTREVLLGFHEVVTKAFKTAVQAVSQNSEEAAQIVTAMKEEITKMTDSAVAHQAERLVAEEPNRIPAYTIEVDIIEKQKRIYYFSKRMAKSVISLEAIEA
;
A
#
# COMPACT_ATOMS: atom_id res chain seq x y z
N MET A 1 27.80 14.70 29.20
CA MET A 1 27.97 13.24 29.01
C MET A 1 27.14 12.86 27.80
N THR A 2 27.76 12.41 26.71
CA THR A 2 27.04 11.78 25.61
C THR A 2 26.88 10.32 25.96
N THR A 3 25.72 9.95 26.53
CA THR A 3 25.38 8.55 26.78
C THR A 3 25.22 7.84 25.42
N SER A 4 26.00 6.78 25.19
CA SER A 4 25.81 5.89 24.05
C SER A 4 24.58 5.01 24.27
N LEU A 5 23.86 4.68 23.20
CA LEU A 5 22.78 3.69 23.24
C LEU A 5 23.34 2.32 23.64
N SER A 6 22.53 1.51 24.33
CA SER A 6 22.83 0.08 24.46
C SER A 6 22.66 -0.62 23.10
N ASP A 7 23.14 -1.86 22.97
CA ASP A 7 22.95 -2.66 21.75
C ASP A 7 21.46 -2.83 21.41
N GLN A 8 20.63 -3.10 22.42
CA GLN A 8 19.18 -3.22 22.25
C GLN A 8 18.54 -1.90 21.81
N GLN A 9 18.93 -0.77 22.41
CA GLN A 9 18.41 0.55 22.01
C GLN A 9 18.88 0.95 20.61
N THR A 10 20.08 0.52 20.22
CA THR A 10 20.62 0.74 18.87
C THR A 10 19.82 -0.08 17.84
N GLU A 11 19.52 -1.34 18.13
CA GLU A 11 18.71 -2.19 17.27
C GLU A 11 17.28 -1.63 17.10
N GLU A 12 16.63 -1.22 18.20
CA GLU A 12 15.32 -0.59 18.17
C GLU A 12 15.33 0.70 17.35
N PHE A 13 16.35 1.55 17.54
CA PHE A 13 16.51 2.78 16.76
C PHE A 13 16.64 2.50 15.26
N LEU A 14 17.44 1.51 14.87
CA LEU A 14 17.60 1.13 13.46
C LEU A 14 16.29 0.63 12.85
N LYS A 15 15.52 -0.21 13.56
CA LYS A 15 14.20 -0.68 13.13
C LYS A 15 13.21 0.47 12.94
N LEU A 16 13.20 1.44 13.84
CA LEU A 16 12.37 2.64 13.71
C LEU A 16 12.78 3.49 12.50
N MET A 17 14.08 3.65 12.24
CA MET A 17 14.57 4.37 11.07
C MET A 17 14.16 3.69 9.76
N GLU A 18 14.19 2.36 9.70
CA GLU A 18 13.69 1.60 8.56
C GLU A 18 12.18 1.83 8.35
N ALA A 19 11.38 1.77 9.42
CA ALA A 19 9.94 2.02 9.36
C ALA A 19 9.61 3.46 8.90
N VAL A 20 10.39 4.45 9.33
CA VAL A 20 10.24 5.85 8.89
C VAL A 20 10.59 6.00 7.40
N SER A 21 11.62 5.31 6.91
CA SER A 21 11.94 5.29 5.48
C SER A 21 10.82 4.65 4.66
N ASP A 22 10.22 3.56 5.13
CA ASP A 22 9.06 2.94 4.47
C ASP A 22 7.83 3.88 4.47
N LEU A 23 7.61 4.65 5.54
CA LEU A 23 6.55 5.66 5.61
C LEU A 23 6.78 6.81 4.61
N GLU A 24 8.01 7.27 4.44
CA GLU A 24 8.36 8.29 3.44
C GLU A 24 8.10 7.77 2.02
N ASN A 25 8.47 6.52 1.73
CA ASN A 25 8.16 5.89 0.45
C ASN A 25 6.65 5.78 0.15
N ILE A 26 5.81 5.64 1.18
CA ILE A 26 4.34 5.73 1.04
C ILE A 26 3.93 7.14 0.65
N GLY A 27 4.47 8.15 1.35
CA GLY A 27 4.26 9.57 1.03
C GLY A 27 4.60 9.88 -0.42
N ASP A 28 5.78 9.48 -0.89
CA ASP A 28 6.23 9.65 -2.28
C ASP A 28 5.31 8.96 -3.28
N THR A 29 4.84 7.75 -2.96
CA THR A 29 3.89 7.02 -3.81
C THR A 29 2.57 7.78 -3.96
N ILE A 30 2.11 8.45 -2.90
CA ILE A 30 0.89 9.26 -2.94
C ILE A 30 1.14 10.57 -3.70
N GLU A 31 2.14 11.35 -3.28
CA GLU A 31 2.42 12.69 -3.80
C GLU A 31 2.84 12.66 -5.26
N THR A 32 3.81 11.80 -5.61
CA THR A 32 4.39 11.82 -6.94
C THR A 32 3.57 10.96 -7.91
N ASN A 33 3.05 9.81 -7.46
CA ASN A 33 2.37 8.90 -8.37
C ASN A 33 0.86 9.05 -8.38
N LEU A 34 0.16 8.87 -7.25
CA LEU A 34 -1.32 8.88 -7.25
C LEU A 34 -1.90 10.25 -7.60
N VAL A 35 -1.33 11.32 -7.05
CA VAL A 35 -1.74 12.69 -7.42
C VAL A 35 -1.43 12.97 -8.89
N GLY A 36 -0.26 12.53 -9.39
CA GLY A 36 0.10 12.62 -10.80
C GLY A 36 -0.92 11.93 -11.73
N LEU A 37 -1.27 10.67 -11.44
CA LEU A 37 -2.29 9.90 -12.16
C LEU A 37 -3.66 10.61 -12.10
N GLY A 38 -3.98 11.25 -10.99
CA GLY A 38 -5.19 12.06 -10.83
C GLY A 38 -5.23 13.24 -11.81
N PHE A 39 -4.12 13.97 -11.95
CA PHE A 39 -4.00 15.06 -12.93
C PHE A 39 -4.01 14.55 -14.37
N ASP A 40 -3.30 13.46 -14.67
CA ASP A 40 -3.28 12.84 -16.01
C ASP A 40 -4.69 12.45 -16.45
N ARG A 41 -5.48 11.86 -15.54
CA ARG A 41 -6.88 11.53 -15.80
C ARG A 41 -7.74 12.77 -16.08
N ILE A 42 -7.56 13.84 -15.31
CA ILE A 42 -8.29 15.11 -15.54
C ILE A 42 -7.93 15.68 -16.91
N ASN A 43 -6.65 15.71 -17.25
CA ASN A 43 -6.15 16.22 -18.54
C ASN A 43 -6.62 15.37 -19.73
N ALA A 44 -6.73 14.05 -19.55
CA ALA A 44 -7.25 13.13 -20.56
C ALA A 44 -8.76 13.25 -20.78
N GLY A 45 -9.49 13.98 -19.92
CA GLY A 45 -10.88 14.36 -20.15
C GLY A 45 -11.89 13.21 -20.08
N PHE A 46 -11.54 12.08 -19.44
CA PHE A 46 -12.46 10.96 -19.23
C PHE A 46 -12.77 10.76 -17.75
N SER A 47 -13.87 10.06 -17.48
CA SER A 47 -14.26 9.60 -16.15
C SER A 47 -14.08 8.10 -16.02
N ILE A 48 -13.60 7.66 -14.86
CA ILE A 48 -13.65 6.25 -14.47
C ILE A 48 -15.11 5.86 -14.28
N SER A 49 -15.51 4.72 -14.85
CA SER A 49 -16.88 4.19 -14.75
C SER A 49 -17.24 3.86 -13.29
N GLU A 50 -18.53 3.89 -12.96
CA GLU A 50 -18.96 3.63 -11.58
C GLU A 50 -18.55 2.23 -11.07
N PRO A 51 -18.73 1.13 -11.83
CA PRO A 51 -18.29 -0.19 -11.38
C PRO A 51 -16.79 -0.26 -11.11
N THR A 52 -15.97 0.40 -11.94
CA THR A 52 -14.53 0.43 -11.71
C THR A 52 -14.18 1.29 -10.50
N ARG A 53 -14.87 2.42 -10.30
CA ARG A 53 -14.66 3.28 -9.13
C ARG A 53 -14.91 2.51 -7.84
N GLU A 54 -15.97 1.70 -7.77
CA GLU A 54 -16.28 0.85 -6.62
C GLU A 54 -15.13 -0.14 -6.34
N VAL A 55 -14.59 -0.81 -7.36
CA VAL A 55 -13.45 -1.72 -7.23
C VAL A 55 -12.21 -1.00 -6.68
N LEU A 56 -11.87 0.16 -7.25
CA LEU A 56 -10.70 0.93 -6.81
C LEU A 56 -10.86 1.48 -5.38
N LEU A 57 -12.06 1.94 -5.01
CA LEU A 57 -12.36 2.42 -3.67
C LEU A 57 -12.28 1.30 -2.64
N GLY A 58 -12.87 0.13 -2.92
CA GLY A 58 -12.77 -1.03 -2.04
C GLY A 58 -11.32 -1.44 -1.80
N PHE A 59 -10.50 -1.47 -2.86
CA PHE A 59 -9.08 -1.77 -2.71
C PHE A 59 -8.35 -0.69 -1.90
N HIS A 60 -8.68 0.59 -2.11
CA HIS A 60 -8.13 1.70 -1.34
C HIS A 60 -8.45 1.61 0.16
N GLU A 61 -9.67 1.22 0.52
CA GLU A 61 -10.07 1.05 1.91
C GLU A 61 -9.26 -0.03 2.63
N VAL A 62 -9.05 -1.18 1.99
CA VAL A 62 -8.26 -2.29 2.56
C VAL A 62 -6.79 -1.91 2.70
N VAL A 63 -6.21 -1.24 1.70
CA VAL A 63 -4.83 -0.73 1.79
C VAL A 63 -4.70 0.33 2.89
N THR A 64 -5.67 1.21 3.03
CA THR A 64 -5.71 2.24 4.09
C THR A 64 -5.80 1.61 5.48
N LYS A 65 -6.58 0.54 5.62
CA LYS A 65 -6.64 -0.25 6.86
C LYS A 65 -5.27 -0.86 7.18
N ALA A 66 -4.62 -1.50 6.21
CA ALA A 66 -3.29 -2.07 6.40
C ALA A 66 -2.26 -1.01 6.83
N PHE A 67 -2.28 0.16 6.19
CA PHE A 67 -1.42 1.28 6.52
C PHE A 67 -1.63 1.77 7.97
N LYS A 68 -2.88 2.02 8.36
CA LYS A 68 -3.20 2.46 9.73
C LYS A 68 -2.77 1.43 10.77
N THR A 69 -3.01 0.15 10.51
CA THR A 69 -2.58 -0.94 11.40
C THR A 69 -1.05 -1.06 11.46
N ALA A 70 -0.33 -0.79 10.37
CA ALA A 70 1.13 -0.76 10.37
C ALA A 70 1.69 0.39 11.21
N VAL A 71 1.08 1.59 11.11
CA VAL A 71 1.41 2.72 11.99
C VAL A 71 1.15 2.37 13.45
N GLN A 72 0.05 1.68 13.75
CA GLN A 72 -0.23 1.20 15.09
C GLN A 72 0.84 0.21 15.58
N ALA A 73 1.23 -0.74 14.73
CA ALA A 73 2.27 -1.73 15.04
C ALA A 73 3.56 -1.03 15.48
N VAL A 74 4.05 -0.08 14.68
CA VAL A 74 5.31 0.64 14.97
C VAL A 74 5.17 1.56 16.19
N SER A 75 4.12 2.37 16.26
CA SER A 75 3.97 3.37 17.32
C SER A 75 3.69 2.77 18.71
N GLN A 76 3.15 1.54 18.76
CA GLN A 76 2.79 0.86 20.00
C GLN A 76 3.65 -0.39 20.25
N ASN A 77 4.66 -0.65 19.40
CA ASN A 77 5.43 -1.89 19.40
C ASN A 77 4.53 -3.14 19.46
N SER A 78 3.44 -3.15 18.68
CA SER A 78 2.39 -4.17 18.73
C SER A 78 2.65 -5.27 17.70
N GLU A 79 3.12 -6.42 18.18
CA GLU A 79 3.30 -7.62 17.34
C GLU A 79 1.96 -8.14 16.77
N GLU A 80 0.86 -8.04 17.53
CA GLU A 80 -0.47 -8.42 17.06
C GLU A 80 -0.89 -7.59 15.83
N ALA A 81 -0.73 -6.26 15.90
CA ALA A 81 -1.00 -5.38 14.77
C ALA A 81 -0.08 -5.72 13.57
N ALA A 82 1.19 -6.04 13.83
CA ALA A 82 2.13 -6.44 12.78
C ALA A 82 1.72 -7.75 12.07
N GLN A 83 1.23 -8.73 12.84
CA GLN A 83 0.72 -10.00 12.32
C GLN A 83 -0.53 -9.78 11.47
N ILE A 84 -1.46 -8.92 11.92
CA ILE A 84 -2.67 -8.56 11.16
C ILE A 84 -2.27 -8.01 9.77
N VAL A 85 -1.39 -7.02 9.70
CA VAL A 85 -0.95 -6.43 8.42
C VAL A 85 -0.27 -7.47 7.53
N THR A 86 0.55 -8.34 8.13
CA THR A 86 1.27 -9.39 7.41
C THR A 86 0.32 -10.41 6.78
N ALA A 87 -0.74 -10.78 7.52
CA ALA A 87 -1.78 -11.73 7.10
C ALA A 87 -2.71 -11.17 6.00
N MET A 88 -2.87 -9.85 5.90
CA MET A 88 -3.65 -9.20 4.82
C MET A 88 -3.11 -9.45 3.41
N LYS A 89 -1.94 -10.09 3.25
CA LYS A 89 -1.31 -10.36 1.95
C LYS A 89 -2.23 -11.14 1.01
N GLU A 90 -2.92 -12.15 1.54
CA GLU A 90 -3.82 -12.98 0.75
C GLU A 90 -5.05 -12.18 0.27
N GLU A 91 -5.65 -11.38 1.16
CA GLU A 91 -6.76 -10.48 0.83
C GLU A 91 -6.35 -9.47 -0.25
N ILE A 92 -5.21 -8.80 -0.08
CA ILE A 92 -4.67 -7.83 -1.06
C ILE A 92 -4.41 -8.48 -2.42
N THR A 93 -3.86 -9.70 -2.43
CA THR A 93 -3.60 -10.45 -3.68
C THR A 93 -4.91 -10.77 -4.38
N LYS A 94 -5.89 -11.32 -3.65
CA LYS A 94 -7.21 -11.65 -4.20
C LYS A 94 -7.93 -10.43 -4.76
N MET A 95 -7.89 -9.29 -4.06
CA MET A 95 -8.49 -8.04 -4.55
C MET A 95 -7.78 -7.53 -5.81
N THR A 96 -6.46 -7.64 -5.86
CA THR A 96 -5.68 -7.29 -7.06
C THR A 96 -6.08 -8.16 -8.25
N ASP A 97 -6.13 -9.47 -8.07
CA ASP A 97 -6.50 -10.42 -9.13
C ASP A 97 -7.93 -10.15 -9.64
N SER A 98 -8.87 -9.88 -8.72
CA SER A 98 -10.23 -9.50 -9.07
C SER A 98 -10.28 -8.18 -9.84
N ALA A 99 -9.48 -7.18 -9.44
CA ALA A 99 -9.42 -5.90 -10.12
C ALA A 99 -8.81 -6.03 -11.52
N VAL A 100 -7.76 -6.85 -11.69
CA VAL A 100 -7.17 -7.15 -13.00
C VAL A 100 -8.17 -7.87 -13.91
N ALA A 101 -8.91 -8.85 -13.40
CA ALA A 101 -9.95 -9.53 -14.17
C ALA A 101 -11.06 -8.57 -14.62
N HIS A 102 -11.56 -7.74 -13.70
CA HIS A 102 -12.51 -6.66 -14.02
C HIS A 102 -11.96 -5.76 -15.12
N GLN A 103 -10.72 -5.29 -14.99
CA GLN A 103 -10.07 -4.42 -15.97
C GLN A 103 -9.90 -5.07 -17.36
N ALA A 104 -9.63 -6.37 -17.42
CA ALA A 104 -9.55 -7.10 -18.67
C ALA A 104 -10.90 -7.15 -19.41
N GLU A 105 -12.02 -7.30 -18.69
CA GLU A 105 -13.36 -7.24 -19.28
C GLU A 105 -13.67 -5.84 -19.83
N ARG A 106 -13.18 -4.79 -19.15
CA ARG A 106 -13.36 -3.39 -19.55
C ARG A 106 -12.61 -3.02 -20.83
N LEU A 107 -11.49 -3.67 -21.12
CA LEU A 107 -10.70 -3.43 -22.35
C LEU A 107 -11.45 -3.82 -23.64
N VAL A 108 -12.32 -4.81 -23.58
CA VAL A 108 -13.09 -5.31 -24.73
C VAL A 108 -14.49 -4.71 -24.84
N ALA A 109 -14.90 -3.88 -23.88
CA ALA A 109 -16.18 -3.19 -23.91
C ALA A 109 -16.19 -2.06 -24.98
N GLU A 110 -17.38 -1.74 -25.50
CA GLU A 110 -17.61 -0.62 -26.43
C GLU A 110 -17.62 0.74 -25.68
N GLU A 111 -16.47 0.98 -25.05
CA GLU A 111 -15.96 2.11 -24.28
C GLU A 111 -15.33 3.30 -25.02
N PRO A 112 -15.80 4.56 -24.99
CA PRO A 112 -14.90 5.67 -25.30
C PRO A 112 -13.72 5.70 -24.32
N ASN A 113 -12.52 6.01 -24.80
CA ASN A 113 -11.31 6.14 -23.97
C ASN A 113 -10.91 4.91 -23.15
N ARG A 114 -11.37 3.70 -23.51
CA ARG A 114 -11.09 2.45 -22.76
C ARG A 114 -9.62 2.15 -22.52
N ILE A 115 -8.74 2.44 -23.48
CA ILE A 115 -7.29 2.20 -23.33
C ILE A 115 -6.66 3.19 -22.33
N PRO A 116 -6.81 4.52 -22.48
CA PRO A 116 -6.36 5.48 -21.46
C PRO A 116 -6.94 5.21 -20.06
N ALA A 117 -8.22 4.86 -19.98
CA ALA A 117 -8.89 4.53 -18.72
C ALA A 117 -8.24 3.32 -18.05
N TYR A 118 -8.11 2.21 -18.78
CA TYR A 118 -7.45 1.01 -18.30
C TYR A 118 -6.03 1.29 -17.78
N THR A 119 -5.22 2.05 -18.53
CA THR A 119 -3.84 2.35 -18.12
C THR A 119 -3.79 3.05 -16.78
N ILE A 120 -4.57 4.12 -16.60
CA ILE A 120 -4.62 4.87 -15.33
C ILE A 120 -5.17 3.99 -14.20
N GLU A 121 -6.20 3.20 -14.46
CA GLU A 121 -6.85 2.36 -13.45
C GLU A 121 -5.92 1.24 -12.96
N VAL A 122 -5.18 0.59 -13.85
CA VAL A 122 -4.13 -0.38 -13.49
C VAL A 122 -2.98 0.28 -12.74
N ASP A 123 -2.55 1.46 -13.17
CA ASP A 123 -1.48 2.18 -12.48
C ASP A 123 -1.86 2.56 -11.05
N ILE A 124 -3.12 2.96 -10.81
CA ILE A 124 -3.65 3.20 -9.46
C ILE A 124 -3.54 1.92 -8.62
N ILE A 125 -3.97 0.77 -9.15
CA ILE A 125 -3.88 -0.52 -8.44
C ILE A 125 -2.43 -0.84 -8.06
N GLU A 126 -1.49 -0.66 -8.98
CA GLU A 126 -0.07 -0.91 -8.70
C GLU A 126 0.51 0.03 -7.64
N LYS A 127 0.10 1.31 -7.61
CA LYS A 127 0.52 2.24 -6.55
C LYS A 127 -0.11 1.88 -5.20
N GLN A 128 -1.36 1.43 -5.18
CA GLN A 128 -2.01 0.92 -3.96
C GLN A 128 -1.30 -0.33 -3.42
N LYS A 129 -0.87 -1.26 -4.29
CA LYS A 129 -0.04 -2.41 -3.88
C LYS A 129 1.30 -1.98 -3.30
N ARG A 130 1.94 -0.95 -3.88
CA ARG A 130 3.18 -0.37 -3.36
C ARG A 130 3.00 0.21 -1.96
N ILE A 131 1.88 0.91 -1.70
CA ILE A 131 1.56 1.39 -0.35
C ILE A 131 1.40 0.23 0.64
N TYR A 132 0.68 -0.84 0.26
CA TYR A 132 0.59 -2.03 1.11
C TYR A 132 1.95 -2.69 1.37
N TYR A 133 2.80 -2.78 0.34
CA TYR A 133 4.13 -3.35 0.47
C TYR A 133 4.96 -2.64 1.55
N PHE A 134 5.01 -1.31 1.53
CA PHE A 134 5.72 -0.54 2.55
C PHE A 134 5.03 -0.61 3.92
N SER A 135 3.70 -0.60 3.96
CA SER A 135 2.94 -0.80 5.20
C SER A 135 3.30 -2.15 5.86
N LYS A 136 3.41 -3.21 5.05
CA LYS A 136 3.83 -4.53 5.54
C LYS A 136 5.28 -4.55 6.02
N ARG A 137 6.19 -3.81 5.36
CA ARG A 137 7.58 -3.69 5.83
C ARG A 137 7.69 -2.94 7.14
N MET A 138 6.96 -1.83 7.29
CA MET A 138 6.83 -1.12 8.57
C MET A 138 6.37 -2.07 9.68
N ALA A 139 5.30 -2.83 9.44
CA ALA A 139 4.80 -3.83 10.40
C ALA A 139 5.87 -4.87 10.77
N LYS A 140 6.65 -5.36 9.80
CA LYS A 140 7.70 -6.35 10.04
C LYS A 140 8.87 -5.83 10.88
N SER A 141 9.11 -4.51 10.94
CA SER A 141 10.16 -3.94 11.80
C SER A 141 9.90 -4.21 13.30
N VAL A 142 8.67 -4.52 13.67
CA VAL A 142 8.22 -4.79 15.05
C VAL A 142 8.36 -6.26 15.42
N ILE A 143 8.44 -7.16 14.42
CA ILE A 143 8.52 -8.61 14.66
C ILE A 143 9.98 -8.96 14.95
N SER A 144 10.23 -9.59 16.11
CA SER A 144 11.55 -10.16 16.44
C SER A 144 11.98 -11.20 15.37
N LEU A 145 13.27 -11.23 15.04
CA LEU A 145 13.86 -12.20 14.09
C LEU A 145 13.58 -13.66 14.49
N GLU A 146 13.40 -13.95 15.79
CA GLU A 146 13.12 -15.29 16.31
C GLU A 146 11.70 -15.78 15.95
N ALA A 147 10.76 -14.87 15.71
CA ALA A 147 9.37 -15.21 15.37
C ALA A 147 9.16 -15.47 13.87
N ILE A 148 10.18 -15.24 13.03
CA ILE A 148 10.12 -15.47 11.57
C ILE A 148 10.49 -16.92 11.21
N GLU A 149 11.08 -17.67 12.15
CA GLU A 149 11.55 -19.06 11.96
C GLU A 149 10.63 -20.14 12.59
N ALA A 150 9.52 -19.74 13.23
CA ALA A 150 8.53 -20.64 13.84
C ALA A 150 7.24 -20.74 12.99
#